data_AF-F2NC54-F1
#
_entry.id   AF-F2NC54-F1
#
_cell.length_a   1.000
_cell.length_b   1.000
_cell.length_c   1.000
_cell.angle_alpha   90.00
_cell.angle_beta   90.00
_cell.angle_gamma   90.00
#
_symmetry.space_group_name_H-M   'P 1'
#
loop_
_entity.id
_entity.type
_entity.pdbx_description
1 polymer ?
#
loop_
_entity_poly.entity_id
_entity_poly.type
_entity_poly.pdbx_seq_one_letter_code
_entity_poly.pdbx_strand_id
1 'polypeptide(L)'
;MDLNSLLELRSLVTVAHHIPGRIRLRLSANVFDKIEDIGNIDLSRLKSLAGCQGNGIKSIDINTLALSAVITYDPKKLSPGQWEEFLNTEASAVRFINRLLSHQQKTEVEEDGKRLG
;
A
#
# COMPACT_ATOMS: atom_id res chain seq x y z
N MET A 1 -7.25 -0.57 7.04
CA MET A 1 -7.32 -1.77 6.17
C MET A 1 -6.49 -2.87 6.83
N ASP A 2 -6.94 -4.12 6.80
CA ASP A 2 -6.22 -5.24 7.43
C ASP A 2 -5.23 -5.93 6.49
N LEU A 3 -4.46 -6.88 7.04
CA LEU A 3 -3.43 -7.65 6.34
C LEU A 3 -4.01 -8.49 5.19
N ASN A 4 -5.12 -9.18 5.41
CA ASN A 4 -5.69 -10.11 4.43
C ASN A 4 -6.16 -9.36 3.18
N SER A 5 -6.87 -8.24 3.38
CA SER A 5 -7.31 -7.36 2.30
C SER A 5 -6.14 -6.88 1.43
N LEU A 6 -5.00 -6.55 2.06
CA LEU A 6 -3.80 -6.10 1.34
C LEU A 6 -3.09 -7.23 0.58
N LEU A 7 -3.09 -8.46 1.12
CA LEU A 7 -2.54 -9.63 0.44
C LEU A 7 -3.37 -10.04 -0.78
N GLU A 8 -4.69 -9.98 -0.67
CA GLU A 8 -5.59 -10.26 -1.78
C GLU A 8 -5.40 -9.21 -2.89
N LEU A 9 -5.38 -7.92 -2.54
CA LEU A 9 -5.07 -6.85 -3.51
C LEU A 9 -3.70 -7.03 -4.18
N ARG A 10 -2.67 -7.43 -3.42
CA ARG A 10 -1.36 -7.73 -3.97
C ARG A 10 -1.42 -8.79 -5.05
N SER A 11 -2.24 -9.83 -4.88
CA SER A 11 -2.39 -10.91 -5.87
C SER A 11 -2.98 -10.42 -7.20
N LEU A 12 -3.60 -9.24 -7.21
CA LEU A 12 -4.26 -8.63 -8.36
C LEU A 12 -3.42 -7.55 -9.05
N VAL A 13 -2.14 -7.40 -8.67
CA VAL A 13 -1.26 -6.40 -9.25
C VAL A 13 0.04 -6.97 -9.77
N THR A 14 0.55 -6.37 -10.85
CA THR A 14 1.88 -6.65 -11.40
C THR A 14 2.66 -5.36 -11.61
N VAL A 15 3.99 -5.42 -11.57
CA VAL A 15 4.81 -4.22 -11.81
C VAL A 15 4.80 -3.86 -13.28
N ALA A 16 4.33 -2.65 -13.59
CA ALA A 16 4.44 -2.07 -14.92
C ALA A 16 5.82 -1.43 -15.12
N HIS A 17 6.26 -0.67 -14.12
CA HIS A 17 7.51 0.09 -14.15
C HIS A 17 7.90 0.49 -12.73
N HIS A 18 9.20 0.46 -12.43
CA HIS A 18 9.70 0.84 -11.11
C HIS A 18 10.99 1.64 -11.24
N ILE A 19 11.02 2.80 -10.58
CA ILE A 19 12.20 3.64 -10.39
C ILE A 19 12.27 4.06 -8.91
N PRO A 20 13.45 4.42 -8.39
CA PRO A 20 13.56 4.94 -7.04
C PRO A 20 12.59 6.12 -6.80
N GLY A 21 11.70 5.95 -5.83
CA GLY A 21 10.68 6.93 -5.43
C GLY A 21 9.34 6.81 -6.15
N ARG A 22 9.21 5.92 -7.15
CA ARG A 22 7.94 5.70 -7.86
C ARG A 22 7.80 4.29 -8.41
N ILE A 23 6.71 3.61 -8.05
CA ILE A 23 6.32 2.33 -8.64
C ILE A 23 4.96 2.46 -9.33
N ARG A 24 4.85 1.93 -10.55
CA ARG A 24 3.59 1.80 -11.29
C ARG A 24 3.21 0.33 -11.33
N LEU A 25 1.99 0.05 -10.91
CA LEU A 25 1.37 -1.27 -10.91
C LEU A 25 0.28 -1.33 -11.98
N ARG A 26 0.17 -2.47 -12.67
CA ARG A 26 -1.02 -2.83 -13.45
C ARG A 26 -1.97 -3.61 -12.55
N LEU A 27 -3.25 -3.32 -12.63
CA LEU A 27 -4.31 -4.07 -11.98
C LEU A 27 -4.79 -5.17 -12.93
N SER A 28 -5.12 -6.33 -12.40
CA SER A 28 -5.78 -7.38 -13.17
C SER A 28 -7.19 -6.94 -13.61
N ALA A 29 -7.67 -7.44 -14.75
CA ALA A 29 -9.00 -7.08 -15.26
C ALA A 29 -10.14 -7.49 -14.33
N ASN A 30 -9.96 -8.60 -13.60
CA ASN A 30 -10.90 -9.11 -12.60
C ASN A 30 -10.80 -8.42 -11.23
N VAL A 31 -10.06 -7.31 -11.12
CA VAL A 31 -9.91 -6.59 -9.84
C VAL A 31 -11.26 -6.12 -9.30
N PHE A 32 -12.21 -5.76 -10.18
CA PHE A 32 -13.53 -5.28 -9.77
C PHE A 32 -14.40 -6.41 -9.19
N ASP A 33 -14.43 -7.57 -9.85
CA ASP A 33 -15.13 -8.77 -9.37
C ASP A 33 -14.61 -9.17 -7.99
N LYS A 34 -13.28 -9.08 -7.79
CA LYS A 34 -12.67 -9.39 -6.49
C LYS A 34 -12.95 -8.35 -5.41
N ILE A 35 -12.96 -7.07 -5.75
CA ILE A 35 -13.35 -6.01 -4.79
C ILE A 35 -14.79 -6.20 -4.32
N GLU A 36 -15.68 -6.67 -5.20
CA GLU A 36 -17.08 -6.99 -4.89
C GLU A 36 -17.19 -8.25 -4.01
N ASP A 37 -16.52 -9.34 -4.39
CA ASP A 37 -16.50 -10.63 -3.66
C ASP A 37 -15.94 -10.52 -2.24
N ILE A 38 -14.89 -9.72 -2.04
CA ILE A 38 -14.13 -9.63 -0.77
C ILE A 38 -14.86 -8.73 0.25
N GLY A 39 -16.00 -8.14 -0.13
CA GLY A 39 -16.74 -7.22 0.73
C GLY A 39 -16.18 -5.81 0.64
N ASN A 40 -16.36 -5.22 -0.54
CA ASN A 40 -16.19 -3.79 -0.80
C ASN A 40 -14.83 -3.27 -0.30
N ILE A 41 -13.74 -3.83 -0.85
CA ILE A 41 -12.39 -3.30 -0.60
C ILE A 41 -12.39 -1.82 -0.96
N ASP A 42 -12.40 -0.99 0.08
CA ASP A 42 -12.47 0.44 -0.08
C ASP A 42 -11.12 0.95 -0.57
N LEU A 43 -11.01 1.21 -1.88
CA LEU A 43 -9.83 1.78 -2.50
C LEU A 43 -9.46 3.15 -1.92
N SER A 44 -10.40 3.84 -1.25
CA SER A 44 -10.09 5.07 -0.51
C SER A 44 -9.28 4.78 0.75
N ARG A 45 -9.46 3.61 1.40
CA ARG A 45 -8.61 3.17 2.52
C ARG A 45 -7.19 2.82 2.09
N LEU A 46 -6.94 2.49 0.82
CA LEU A 46 -5.55 2.41 0.34
C LEU A 46 -4.89 3.77 0.38
N LYS A 47 -5.61 4.84 0.02
CA LYS A 47 -5.08 6.21 0.07
C LYS A 47 -4.75 6.63 1.49
N SER A 48 -5.42 6.09 2.51
CA SER A 48 -5.08 6.37 3.91
C SER A 48 -3.71 5.81 4.33
N LEU A 49 -3.10 4.90 3.57
CA LEU A 49 -1.72 4.47 3.80
C LEU A 49 -0.71 5.54 3.39
N ALA A 50 -1.10 6.50 2.54
CA ALA A 50 -0.23 7.59 2.14
C ALA A 50 -0.14 8.66 3.24
N GLY A 51 1.05 9.23 3.41
CA GLY A 51 1.27 10.33 4.36
C GLY A 51 1.44 9.90 5.81
N CYS A 52 1.24 8.63 6.15
CA CYS A 52 1.48 8.14 7.50
C CYS A 52 2.95 8.18 7.86
N GLN A 53 3.24 8.74 9.03
CA GLN A 53 4.60 9.04 9.43
C GLN A 53 5.41 7.75 9.56
N GLY A 54 6.51 7.67 8.81
CA GLY A 54 7.49 6.59 8.93
C GLY A 54 7.34 5.44 7.93
N ASN A 55 6.21 5.30 7.23
CA ASN A 55 6.06 4.21 6.25
C ASN A 55 6.69 4.52 4.87
N GLY A 56 7.03 5.78 4.62
CA GLY A 56 7.69 6.24 3.39
C GLY A 56 6.77 6.42 2.18
N ILE A 57 5.48 6.08 2.25
CA ILE A 57 4.52 6.27 1.16
C ILE A 57 4.03 7.72 1.17
N LYS A 58 4.14 8.40 0.02
CA LYS A 58 3.74 9.80 -0.17
C LYS A 58 2.37 9.95 -0.81
N SER A 59 2.10 9.17 -1.86
CA SER A 59 0.80 9.19 -2.56
C SER A 59 0.49 7.81 -3.15
N ILE A 60 -0.81 7.52 -3.25
CA ILE A 60 -1.33 6.35 -3.96
C ILE A 60 -2.44 6.83 -4.89
N ASP A 61 -2.17 6.75 -6.19
CA ASP A 61 -3.05 7.22 -7.26
C ASP A 61 -3.55 6.01 -8.05
N ILE A 62 -4.85 5.73 -7.96
CA ILE A 62 -5.47 4.57 -8.61
C ILE A 62 -6.31 5.08 -9.78
N ASN A 63 -6.02 4.59 -10.98
CA ASN A 63 -6.81 4.81 -12.19
C ASN A 63 -7.44 3.48 -12.63
N THR A 64 -8.73 3.34 -12.29
CA THR A 64 -9.53 2.15 -12.59
C THR A 64 -9.79 1.98 -14.08
N LEU A 65 -10.02 3.07 -14.82
CA LEU A 65 -10.21 3.04 -16.28
C LEU A 65 -8.97 2.52 -17.00
N ALA A 66 -7.78 2.89 -16.52
CA ALA A 66 -6.51 2.45 -17.08
C ALA A 66 -5.95 1.19 -16.42
N LEU A 67 -6.71 0.54 -15.51
CA LEU A 67 -6.28 -0.61 -14.70
C LEU A 67 -4.86 -0.42 -14.15
N SER A 68 -4.61 0.70 -13.48
CA SER A 68 -3.28 1.00 -12.95
C SER A 68 -3.31 1.72 -11.63
N ALA A 69 -2.26 1.52 -10.84
CA ALA A 69 -1.98 2.27 -9.64
C ALA A 69 -0.55 2.83 -9.71
N VAL A 70 -0.37 4.05 -9.22
CA VAL A 70 0.93 4.69 -9.07
C VAL A 70 1.14 4.99 -7.61
N ILE A 71 2.28 4.56 -7.08
CA ILE A 71 2.68 4.83 -5.71
C ILE A 71 3.95 5.67 -5.75
N THR A 72 3.89 6.86 -5.15
CA THR A 72 5.06 7.72 -4.93
C THR A 72 5.54 7.51 -3.50
N TYR A 73 6.85 7.34 -3.32
CA TYR A 73 7.43 7.05 -2.01
C TYR A 73 8.77 7.77 -1.80
N ASP A 74 9.24 7.84 -0.55
CA ASP A 74 10.57 8.31 -0.19
C ASP A 74 11.56 7.14 -0.26
N PRO A 75 12.48 7.09 -1.24
CA PRO A 75 13.43 6.00 -1.39
C PRO A 75 14.44 5.89 -0.24
N LYS A 76 14.55 6.93 0.60
CA LYS A 76 15.40 6.90 1.81
C LYS A 76 14.72 6.17 2.98
N LYS A 77 13.39 6.13 3.02
CA LYS A 77 12.59 5.46 4.07
C LYS A 77 12.10 4.08 3.63
N LEU A 78 11.81 3.93 2.34
CA LEU A 78 11.36 2.70 1.73
C LEU A 78 12.25 2.43 0.51
N SER A 79 13.23 1.56 0.65
CA SER A 79 14.19 1.31 -0.44
C SER A 79 13.50 0.63 -1.63
N PRO A 80 14.01 0.80 -2.86
CA PRO A 80 13.48 0.07 -4.02
C PRO A 80 13.42 -1.45 -3.80
N GLY A 81 14.44 -2.06 -3.19
CA GLY A 81 14.45 -3.50 -2.90
C GLY A 81 13.35 -3.96 -1.93
N GLN A 82 12.84 -3.09 -1.06
CA GLN A 82 11.70 -3.44 -0.20
C GLN A 82 10.40 -3.59 -0.99
N TRP A 83 10.25 -2.93 -2.13
CA TRP A 83 9.12 -3.20 -3.03
C TRP A 83 9.21 -4.59 -3.66
N GLU A 84 10.41 -5.08 -3.92
CA GLU A 84 10.62 -6.45 -4.37
C GLU A 84 10.21 -7.46 -3.29
N GLU A 85 10.46 -7.17 -2.00
CA GLU A 85 9.95 -7.97 -0.88
C GLU A 85 8.42 -8.05 -0.90
N PHE A 86 7.74 -6.93 -1.15
CA PHE A 86 6.29 -6.90 -1.28
C PHE A 86 5.79 -7.77 -2.44
N LEU A 87 6.54 -7.89 -3.53
CA LEU A 87 6.06 -8.55 -4.75
C LEU A 87 6.46 -10.02 -4.86
N ASN A 88 7.55 -10.44 -4.22
CA ASN A 88 8.17 -11.75 -4.43
C ASN A 88 7.31 -12.94 -3.94
N THR A 89 7.15 -13.11 -2.63
CA THR A 89 6.40 -14.23 -2.03
C THR A 89 5.34 -13.72 -1.06
N GLU A 90 4.33 -14.52 -0.76
CA GLU A 90 3.35 -14.17 0.27
C GLU A 90 3.99 -13.91 1.63
N ALA A 91 4.92 -14.77 2.05
CA ALA A 91 5.64 -14.60 3.30
C ALA A 91 6.44 -13.27 3.37
N SER A 92 7.06 -12.85 2.27
CA SER A 92 7.76 -11.56 2.21
C SER A 92 6.79 -10.38 2.16
N ALA A 93 5.66 -10.53 1.48
CA ALA A 93 4.59 -9.53 1.47
C ALA A 93 3.98 -9.31 2.85
N VAL A 94 3.73 -10.38 3.62
CA VAL A 94 3.26 -10.29 5.00
C VAL A 94 4.22 -9.46 5.85
N ARG A 95 5.53 -9.71 5.75
CA ARG A 95 6.54 -8.93 6.49
C ARG A 95 6.54 -7.45 6.09
N PHE A 96 6.42 -7.18 4.78
CA PHE A 96 6.31 -5.83 4.26
C PHE A 96 5.06 -5.12 4.80
N ILE A 97 3.89 -5.73 4.68
CA ILE A 97 2.61 -5.15 5.09
C ILE A 97 2.57 -4.94 6.60
N ASN A 98 3.03 -5.89 7.41
CA ASN A 98 3.07 -5.72 8.86
C ASN A 98 3.95 -4.53 9.28
N ARG A 99 5.09 -4.35 8.62
CA ARG A 99 5.94 -3.17 8.81
C ARG A 99 5.25 -1.90 8.33
N LEU A 100 4.48 -1.94 7.24
CA LEU A 100 3.72 -0.79 6.76
C LEU A 100 2.62 -0.38 7.77
N LEU A 101 1.89 -1.35 8.31
CA LEU A 101 0.78 -1.17 9.24
C LEU A 101 1.24 -0.79 10.66
N SER A 102 2.40 -1.27 11.13
CA SER A 102 2.93 -0.89 12.44
C SER A 102 3.25 0.60 12.54
N HIS A 103 3.60 1.25 11.43
CA HIS A 103 3.80 2.69 11.37
C HIS A 103 2.48 3.48 11.45
N GLN A 104 1.33 2.88 11.09
CA GLN A 104 0.01 3.52 11.23
C GLN A 104 -0.34 3.71 12.72
N GLN A 105 -0.14 2.66 13.52
CA GLN A 105 -0.50 2.65 14.94
C GLN A 105 0.34 3.64 15.76
N LYS A 106 1.59 3.89 15.37
CA LYS A 106 2.47 4.82 16.08
C LYS A 106 2.03 6.29 15.92
N THR A 107 1.41 6.63 14.79
CA THR A 107 0.89 7.98 14.51
C THR A 107 -0.36 8.33 15.32
N GLU A 108 -1.26 7.37 15.53
CA GLU A 108 -2.52 7.64 16.28
C GLU A 108 -2.24 7.93 17.76
N VAL A 109 -1.23 7.29 18.36
CA VAL A 109 -0.88 7.47 19.78
C VAL A 109 -0.13 8.80 20.03
N GLU A 110 0.63 9.30 19.06
CA GLU A 110 1.35 10.59 19.18
C GLU A 110 0.44 11.82 18.99
N GLU A 111 -0.63 11.72 18.19
CA GLU A 111 -1.56 12.84 18.00
C GLU A 111 -2.49 13.07 19.20
N ASP A 112 -2.93 12.00 19.89
CA ASP A 112 -3.77 12.12 21.09
C ASP A 112 -2.99 12.68 22.30
N GLY A 113 -1.71 12.31 22.44
CA GLY A 113 -0.86 12.83 23.52
C GLY A 113 -0.50 14.32 23.38
N LYS A 114 -0.64 14.91 22.19
CA LYS A 114 -0.30 16.31 21.91
C LYS A 114 -1.48 17.28 22.07
N ARG A 115 -2.71 16.79 22.21
CA ARG A 115 -3.93 17.60 22.36
C ARG A 115 -4.25 17.98 23.81
N LEU A 116 -3.49 17.47 24.78
CA LEU A 116 -3.67 17.72 26.22
C LEU A 116 -2.54 18.54 26.87
N GLY A 117 -1.68 19.19 26.07
CA GLY A 117 -0.57 20.03 26.53
C GLY A 117 -0.75 21.50 26.22
#